data_AF-A0A2V8NVZ3-F1
#
_entry.id   AF-A0A2V8NVZ3-F1
#
_cell.length_a   1.000
_cell.length_b   1.000
_cell.length_c   1.000
_cell.angle_alpha   90.00
_cell.angle_beta   90.00
_cell.angle_gamma   90.00
#
_symmetry.space_group_name_H-M   'P 1'
#
loop_
_entity.id
_entity.type
_entity.pdbx_description
1 polymer ?
#
loop_
_entity_poly.entity_id
_entity_poly.type
_entity_poly.pdbx_seq_one_letter_code
_entity_poly.pdbx_strand_id
1 'polypeptide(L)'
;FAWAPAPGTASYHFTLRDGAGSSSPIVYEADVKVAQFTYPAEAPALTPGKLYSWRVSTAGVMEKKLGAVATFFLLAGEDAAQVKAALEKAKLAAPKSPADRLAQARIFEEYGVWYDALRIASELVTENPNDAEAKAYYDSLVKKLRDEAAKAASQSSS
;
A
#
# COMPACT_ATOMS: atom_id res chain seq x y z
N PHE A 1 -4.28 2.26 -2.31
CA PHE A 1 -3.58 3.19 -3.23
C PHE A 1 -4.00 4.62 -2.93
N ALA A 2 -3.07 5.55 -2.79
CA ALA A 2 -3.37 6.96 -2.54
C ALA A 2 -2.40 7.85 -3.31
N TRP A 3 -2.85 9.01 -3.78
CA TRP A 3 -2.05 9.96 -4.55
C TRP A 3 -2.39 11.40 -4.18
N ALA A 4 -1.55 12.35 -4.61
CA ALA A 4 -1.80 13.77 -4.39
C ALA A 4 -3.03 14.24 -5.19
N PRO A 5 -4.04 14.88 -4.57
CA PRO A 5 -5.18 15.41 -5.27
C PRO A 5 -4.77 16.52 -6.24
N ALA A 6 -5.28 16.47 -7.47
CA ALA A 6 -5.08 17.51 -8.47
C ALA A 6 -6.20 18.56 -8.37
N PRO A 7 -5.87 19.85 -8.14
CA PRO A 7 -6.88 20.91 -8.05
C PRO A 7 -7.65 21.04 -9.36
N GLY A 8 -8.98 21.13 -9.28
CA GLY A 8 -9.87 21.25 -10.45
C GLY A 8 -10.23 19.93 -11.14
N THR A 9 -9.89 18.77 -10.55
CA THR A 9 -10.24 17.45 -11.11
C THR A 9 -11.56 16.92 -10.54
N ALA A 10 -12.52 16.59 -11.43
CA ALA A 10 -13.80 16.00 -11.04
C ALA A 10 -13.74 14.48 -10.85
N SER A 11 -12.85 13.80 -11.58
CA SER A 11 -12.64 12.36 -11.50
C SER A 11 -11.25 11.94 -11.93
N TYR A 12 -10.82 10.81 -11.38
CA TYR A 12 -9.55 10.16 -11.62
C TYR A 12 -9.83 8.78 -12.24
N HIS A 13 -9.03 8.40 -13.21
CA HIS A 13 -9.04 7.09 -13.82
C HIS A 13 -7.80 6.33 -13.35
N PHE A 14 -7.99 5.40 -12.42
CA PHE A 14 -6.96 4.52 -11.89
C PHE A 14 -6.73 3.37 -12.88
N THR A 15 -5.46 3.06 -13.15
CA THR A 15 -5.07 1.93 -14.00
C THR A 15 -3.94 1.17 -13.34
N LEU A 16 -4.09 -0.16 -13.22
CA LEU A 16 -3.13 -1.11 -12.68
C LEU A 16 -2.70 -2.10 -13.78
N ARG A 17 -1.41 -2.39 -13.88
CA ARG A 17 -0.80 -3.21 -14.93
C ARG A 17 0.13 -4.28 -14.36
N ASP A 18 0.17 -5.43 -15.04
CA ASP A 18 1.06 -6.57 -14.72
C ASP A 18 2.45 -6.31 -15.32
N GLY A 19 3.26 -5.51 -14.62
CA GLY A 19 4.62 -5.15 -15.00
C GLY A 19 4.91 -3.66 -14.92
N ALA A 20 6.20 -3.29 -14.95
CA ALA A 20 6.66 -1.90 -14.85
C ALA A 20 6.49 -1.08 -16.14
N GLY A 21 6.20 -1.72 -17.27
CA GLY A 21 6.16 -1.07 -18.57
C GLY A 21 4.81 -0.41 -18.86
N SER A 22 4.82 0.71 -19.58
CA SER A 22 3.58 1.30 -20.14
C SER A 22 2.88 0.38 -21.15
N SER A 23 3.60 -0.61 -21.70
CA SER A 23 3.08 -1.65 -22.59
C SER A 23 2.57 -2.90 -21.86
N SER A 24 2.71 -2.98 -20.53
CA SER A 24 2.19 -4.10 -19.73
C SER A 24 0.66 -4.16 -19.78
N PRO A 25 0.06 -5.37 -19.77
CA PRO A 25 -1.39 -5.52 -19.85
C PRO A 25 -2.05 -4.88 -18.63
N ILE A 26 -3.21 -4.23 -18.86
CA ILE A 26 -4.03 -3.67 -17.80
C ILE A 26 -4.72 -4.83 -17.07
N VAL A 27 -4.48 -4.91 -15.77
CA VAL A 27 -5.06 -5.92 -14.88
C VAL A 27 -6.35 -5.40 -14.29
N TYR A 28 -6.38 -4.11 -14.00
CA TYR A 28 -7.54 -3.47 -13.40
C TYR A 28 -7.57 -1.98 -13.74
N GLU A 29 -8.75 -1.45 -13.99
CA GLU A 29 -8.98 -0.03 -14.15
C GLU A 29 -10.29 0.38 -13.48
N ALA A 30 -10.33 1.58 -12.91
CA ALA A 30 -11.52 2.10 -12.26
C ALA A 30 -11.54 3.62 -12.22
N ASP A 31 -12.73 4.20 -12.36
CA ASP A 31 -12.96 5.63 -12.18
C ASP A 31 -13.31 5.93 -10.72
N VAL A 32 -12.58 6.87 -10.13
CA VAL A 32 -12.68 7.24 -8.71
C VAL A 32 -12.78 8.75 -8.58
N LYS A 33 -13.61 9.23 -7.65
CA LYS A 33 -13.85 10.67 -7.45
C LYS A 33 -12.92 11.30 -6.40
N VAL A 34 -12.26 10.46 -5.60
CA VAL A 34 -11.37 10.86 -4.51
C VAL A 34 -9.93 10.44 -4.83
N ALA A 35 -8.95 11.12 -4.22
CA ALA A 35 -7.52 10.86 -4.45
C ALA A 35 -6.99 9.61 -3.71
N GLN A 36 -7.86 8.62 -3.54
CA GLN A 36 -7.61 7.36 -2.86
C GLN A 36 -8.41 6.27 -3.57
N PHE A 37 -7.81 5.09 -3.71
CA PHE A 37 -8.47 3.90 -4.24
C PHE A 37 -8.11 2.68 -3.40
N THR A 38 -9.14 1.97 -2.96
CA THR A 38 -9.03 0.68 -2.28
C THR A 38 -9.30 -0.41 -3.31
N TYR A 39 -8.36 -1.34 -3.46
CA TYR A 39 -8.53 -2.48 -4.35
C TYR A 39 -9.68 -3.36 -3.81
N PRO A 40 -10.80 -3.50 -4.52
CA PRO A 40 -11.94 -4.25 -4.00
C PRO A 40 -11.64 -5.75 -4.01
N ALA A 41 -12.25 -6.49 -3.09
CA ALA A 41 -12.12 -7.96 -3.05
C ALA A 41 -12.74 -8.65 -4.29
N GLU A 42 -13.63 -7.94 -5.00
CA GLU A 42 -14.23 -8.38 -6.27
C GLU A 42 -13.30 -8.20 -7.48
N ALA A 43 -12.21 -7.43 -7.34
CA ALA A 43 -11.23 -7.27 -8.41
C ALA A 43 -10.38 -8.54 -8.57
N PRO A 44 -9.78 -8.76 -9.76
CA PRO A 44 -8.91 -9.91 -10.01
C PRO A 44 -7.81 -10.01 -8.97
N ALA A 45 -7.65 -11.18 -8.35
CA ALA A 45 -6.56 -11.40 -7.41
C ALA A 45 -5.22 -11.16 -8.13
N LEU A 46 -4.41 -10.25 -7.58
CA LEU A 46 -3.09 -9.97 -8.12
C LEU A 46 -2.18 -11.18 -7.88
N THR A 47 -1.32 -11.49 -8.85
CA THR A 47 -0.45 -12.66 -8.78
C THR A 47 0.72 -12.37 -7.84
N PRO A 48 0.88 -13.13 -6.75
CA PRO A 48 2.02 -13.03 -5.85
C PRO A 48 3.34 -13.19 -6.63
N GLY A 49 4.36 -12.40 -6.31
CA GLY A 49 5.69 -12.48 -6.93
C GLY A 49 5.85 -11.75 -8.24
N LYS A 50 4.88 -10.90 -8.58
CA LYS A 50 4.95 -10.05 -9.75
C LYS A 50 5.10 -8.59 -9.35
N LEU A 51 5.84 -7.88 -10.19
CA LEU A 51 5.93 -6.43 -10.15
C LEU A 51 4.70 -5.86 -10.85
N TYR A 52 3.93 -5.06 -10.13
CA TYR A 52 2.80 -4.32 -10.67
C TYR A 52 3.16 -2.85 -10.81
N SER A 53 2.56 -2.17 -11.79
CA SER A 53 2.58 -0.72 -11.89
C SER A 53 1.18 -0.17 -11.87
N TRP A 54 0.98 0.92 -11.14
CA TRP A 54 -0.26 1.66 -11.16
C TRP A 54 0.00 3.11 -11.49
N ARG A 55 -1.02 3.74 -12.07
CA ARG A 55 -1.03 5.16 -12.41
C ARG A 55 -2.43 5.69 -12.31
N VAL A 56 -2.53 7.00 -12.22
CA VAL A 56 -3.82 7.69 -12.23
C VAL A 56 -3.81 8.74 -13.32
N SER A 57 -4.88 8.80 -14.10
CA SER A 57 -5.08 9.85 -15.10
C SER A 57 -6.24 10.75 -14.65
N THR A 58 -6.13 12.06 -14.82
CA THR A 58 -7.26 12.96 -14.56
C THR A 58 -8.08 13.15 -15.83
N ALA A 59 -9.40 13.06 -15.72
CA ALA A 59 -10.31 13.47 -16.79
C ALA A 59 -10.55 14.99 -16.66
N GLY A 60 -9.63 15.79 -17.20
CA GLY A 60 -9.79 17.25 -17.28
C GLY A 60 -10.54 17.67 -18.55
N VAL A 61 -11.23 18.81 -18.48
CA VAL A 61 -12.07 19.38 -19.58
C VAL A 61 -11.26 19.79 -20.82
N MET A 62 -9.92 19.86 -20.73
CA MET A 62 -9.07 20.24 -21.87
C MET A 62 -8.02 19.21 -22.28
N GLU A 63 -7.46 18.40 -21.37
CA GLU A 63 -6.46 17.38 -21.71
C GLU A 63 -6.38 16.28 -20.64
N LYS A 64 -6.21 15.01 -21.05
CA LYS A 64 -5.99 13.86 -20.15
C LYS A 64 -4.60 13.98 -19.54
N LYS A 65 -4.51 14.42 -18.28
CA LYS A 65 -3.22 14.50 -17.59
C LYS A 65 -2.85 13.12 -17.03
N LEU A 66 -1.77 12.59 -17.58
CA LEU A 66 -1.16 11.33 -17.22
C LEU A 66 -0.34 11.50 -15.94
N GLY A 67 -0.81 10.96 -14.81
CA GLY A 67 -0.06 10.96 -13.55
C GLY A 67 1.16 10.04 -13.59
N ALA A 68 2.04 10.20 -12.58
CA ALA A 68 3.24 9.40 -12.40
C ALA A 68 2.92 7.91 -12.26
N VAL A 69 3.78 7.06 -12.80
CA VAL A 69 3.68 5.60 -12.66
C VAL A 69 4.40 5.21 -11.38
N ALA A 70 3.68 4.53 -10.48
CA ALA A 70 4.23 3.97 -9.26
C ALA A 70 4.25 2.44 -9.38
N THR A 71 5.39 1.83 -9.08
CA THR A 71 5.58 0.37 -9.09
C THR A 71 5.59 -0.20 -7.68
N PHE A 72 5.05 -1.40 -7.52
CA PHE A 72 5.13 -2.16 -6.27
C PHE A 72 5.29 -3.65 -6.58
N PHE A 73 6.09 -4.33 -5.80
CA PHE A 73 6.24 -5.78 -5.91
C PHE A 73 5.22 -6.44 -4.98
N LEU A 74 4.38 -7.33 -5.52
CA LEU A 74 3.49 -8.12 -4.69
C LEU A 74 4.29 -9.30 -4.15
N LEU A 75 4.35 -9.45 -2.82
CA LEU A 75 5.05 -10.57 -2.17
C LEU A 75 4.53 -11.93 -2.70
N ALA A 76 5.44 -12.85 -3.01
CA ALA A 76 5.14 -14.16 -3.57
C ALA A 76 5.21 -15.29 -2.55
N GLY A 77 4.53 -16.39 -2.86
CA GLY A 77 4.92 -17.72 -2.39
C GLY A 77 4.95 -17.86 -0.87
N GLU A 78 6.10 -18.31 -0.35
CA GLU A 78 6.31 -18.60 1.07
C GLU A 78 6.13 -17.36 1.95
N ASP A 79 6.56 -16.17 1.53
CA ASP A 79 6.44 -14.96 2.36
C ASP A 79 4.98 -14.57 2.60
N ALA A 80 4.15 -14.58 1.55
CA ALA A 80 2.72 -14.30 1.69
C ALA A 80 1.99 -15.40 2.48
N ALA A 81 2.36 -16.66 2.28
CA ALA A 81 1.82 -17.78 3.03
C ALA A 81 2.24 -17.75 4.50
N GLN A 82 3.48 -17.36 4.80
CA GLN A 82 4.00 -17.22 6.16
C GLN A 82 3.35 -16.05 6.89
N VAL A 83 3.17 -14.89 6.24
CA VAL A 83 2.40 -13.78 6.80
C VAL A 83 0.98 -14.25 7.14
N LYS A 84 0.30 -14.89 6.19
CA LYS A 84 -1.06 -15.38 6.41
C LYS A 84 -1.09 -16.42 7.55
N ALA A 85 -0.17 -17.38 7.55
CA ALA A 85 -0.08 -18.40 8.59
C ALA A 85 0.24 -17.81 9.96
N ALA A 86 1.11 -16.80 10.04
CA ALA A 86 1.41 -16.08 11.27
C ALA A 86 0.18 -15.32 11.78
N LEU A 87 -0.58 -14.66 10.89
CA LEU A 87 -1.84 -14.00 11.23
C LEU A 87 -2.90 -15.00 11.70
N GLU A 88 -3.06 -16.15 11.05
CA GLU A 88 -4.00 -17.18 11.47
C GLU A 88 -3.59 -17.82 12.81
N LYS A 89 -2.31 -18.13 12.98
CA LYS A 89 -1.74 -18.67 14.22
C LYS A 89 -1.94 -17.71 15.38
N ALA A 90 -1.78 -16.41 15.15
CA ALA A 90 -2.02 -15.38 16.15
C ALA A 90 -3.51 -15.01 16.31
N LYS A 91 -4.41 -15.56 15.48
CA LYS A 91 -5.83 -15.17 15.39
C LYS A 91 -6.05 -13.68 15.05
N LEU A 92 -5.11 -13.10 14.32
CA LEU A 92 -5.07 -11.70 13.88
C LEU A 92 -5.50 -11.51 12.42
N ALA A 93 -6.01 -12.57 11.76
CA ALA A 93 -6.56 -12.47 10.41
C ALA A 93 -7.77 -11.52 10.31
N ALA A 94 -8.52 -11.36 11.41
CA ALA A 94 -9.64 -10.43 11.52
C ALA A 94 -9.59 -9.71 12.88
N PRO A 95 -8.77 -8.66 13.02
CA PRO A 95 -8.57 -7.98 14.29
C PRO A 95 -9.86 -7.26 14.72
N LYS A 96 -10.26 -7.46 15.99
CA LYS A 96 -11.49 -6.86 16.54
C LYS A 96 -11.22 -5.69 17.47
N SER A 97 -9.98 -5.56 17.93
CA SER A 97 -9.54 -4.51 18.85
C SER A 97 -8.36 -3.73 18.27
N PRO A 98 -8.14 -2.48 18.70
CA PRO A 98 -6.96 -1.72 18.31
C PRO A 98 -5.64 -2.43 18.69
N ALA A 99 -5.61 -3.16 19.81
CA ALA A 99 -4.47 -3.99 20.20
C ALA A 99 -4.21 -5.15 19.23
N ASP A 100 -5.27 -5.80 18.71
CA ASP A 100 -5.14 -6.85 17.69
C ASP A 100 -4.61 -6.27 16.38
N ARG A 101 -5.10 -5.09 15.98
CA ARG A 101 -4.61 -4.36 14.80
C ARG A 101 -3.12 -4.03 14.94
N LEU A 102 -2.69 -3.55 16.11
CA LEU A 102 -1.27 -3.25 16.38
C LEU A 102 -0.42 -4.53 16.29
N ALA A 103 -0.90 -5.64 16.85
CA ALA A 103 -0.20 -6.92 16.76
C ALA A 103 -0.13 -7.45 15.31
N GLN A 104 -1.18 -7.24 14.52
CA GLN A 104 -1.18 -7.54 13.08
C GLN A 104 -0.15 -6.70 12.33
N ALA A 105 -0.04 -5.41 12.64
CA ALA A 105 0.96 -4.52 12.05
C ALA A 105 2.40 -4.99 12.35
N ARG A 106 2.66 -5.48 13.57
CA ARG A 106 3.98 -6.05 13.93
C ARG A 106 4.33 -7.29 13.13
N ILE A 107 3.36 -8.17 12.84
CA ILE A 107 3.59 -9.32 11.95
C ILE A 107 3.93 -8.82 10.55
N PHE A 108 3.18 -7.87 10.01
CA PHE A 108 3.51 -7.28 8.72
C PHE A 108 4.92 -6.67 8.70
N GLU A 109 5.35 -6.01 9.78
CA GLU A 109 6.71 -5.51 9.93
C GLU A 109 7.77 -6.63 9.90
N GLU A 110 7.55 -7.71 10.65
CA GLU A 110 8.49 -8.86 10.75
C GLU A 110 8.75 -9.50 9.38
N TYR A 111 7.72 -9.55 8.53
CA TYR A 111 7.79 -10.08 7.17
C TYR A 111 8.09 -9.03 6.09
N GLY A 112 8.46 -7.80 6.48
CA GLY A 112 8.84 -6.74 5.54
C GLY A 112 7.67 -6.15 4.72
N VAL A 113 6.44 -6.35 5.18
CA VAL A 113 5.20 -5.79 4.60
C VAL A 113 4.92 -4.40 5.20
N TRP A 114 5.90 -3.51 5.08
CA TRP A 114 5.92 -2.23 5.79
C TRP A 114 4.75 -1.29 5.44
N TYR A 115 4.22 -1.37 4.22
CA TYR A 115 3.10 -0.52 3.79
C TYR A 115 1.79 -0.87 4.50
N ASP A 116 1.50 -2.15 4.73
CA ASP A 116 0.31 -2.57 5.49
C ASP A 116 0.48 -2.28 6.98
N ALA A 117 1.68 -2.49 7.54
CA ALA A 117 1.98 -2.09 8.91
C ALA A 117 1.78 -0.59 9.12
N LEU A 118 2.25 0.25 8.18
CA LEU A 118 2.14 1.70 8.26
C LEU A 118 0.70 2.17 8.15
N ARG A 119 -0.08 1.57 7.24
CA ARG A 119 -1.51 1.86 7.11
C ARG A 119 -2.23 1.62 8.44
N ILE A 120 -2.03 0.45 9.05
CA ILE A 120 -2.68 0.11 10.33
C ILE A 120 -2.24 1.07 11.44
N ALA A 121 -0.93 1.35 11.55
CA ALA A 121 -0.43 2.28 12.54
C ALA A 121 -1.02 3.70 12.37
N SER A 122 -1.13 4.17 11.13
CA SER A 122 -1.75 5.48 10.82
C SER A 122 -3.24 5.51 11.17
N GLU A 123 -3.98 4.43 10.89
CA GLU A 123 -5.39 4.30 11.25
C GLU A 123 -5.55 4.34 12.77
N LEU A 124 -4.74 3.59 13.53
CA LEU A 124 -4.78 3.57 14.99
C LEU A 124 -4.49 4.94 15.62
N VAL A 125 -3.49 5.67 15.13
CA VAL A 125 -3.18 7.02 15.62
C VAL A 125 -4.25 8.03 15.25
N THR A 126 -4.96 7.82 14.13
CA THR A 126 -6.07 8.67 13.71
C THR A 126 -7.33 8.38 14.53
N GLU A 127 -7.64 7.11 14.76
CA GLU A 127 -8.78 6.64 15.56
C GLU A 127 -8.61 6.97 17.05
N ASN A 128 -7.40 6.81 17.58
CA ASN A 128 -7.08 7.13 18.97
C ASN A 128 -5.75 7.92 19.07
N PRO A 129 -5.79 9.25 18.91
CA PRO A 129 -4.58 10.08 18.97
C PRO A 129 -3.95 10.16 20.37
N ASN A 130 -4.66 9.73 21.42
CA ASN A 130 -4.14 9.64 22.79
C ASN A 130 -3.45 8.28 23.07
N ASP A 131 -3.45 7.35 22.12
CA ASP A 131 -2.79 6.07 22.28
C ASP A 131 -1.27 6.24 22.15
N ALA A 132 -0.58 6.27 23.29
CA ALA A 132 0.87 6.45 23.32
C ALA A 132 1.61 5.30 22.60
N GLU A 133 1.07 4.07 22.66
CA GLU A 133 1.69 2.89 22.08
C GLU A 133 1.58 2.89 20.55
N ALA A 134 0.39 3.18 20.00
CA ALA A 134 0.20 3.33 18.56
C ALA A 134 1.01 4.50 17.98
N LYS A 135 1.08 5.63 18.70
CA LYS A 135 1.87 6.80 18.28
C LYS A 135 3.36 6.49 18.25
N ALA A 136 3.90 5.84 19.29
CA ALA A 136 5.29 5.42 19.33
C ALA A 136 5.62 4.41 18.23
N TYR A 137 4.71 3.46 17.97
CA TYR A 137 4.86 2.49 16.90
C TYR A 137 4.90 3.14 15.52
N TYR A 138 3.95 4.04 15.21
CA TYR A 138 3.91 4.78 13.96
C TYR A 138 5.18 5.59 13.71
N ASP A 139 5.66 6.34 14.71
CA ASP A 139 6.87 7.17 14.58
C ASP A 139 8.12 6.31 14.32
N SER A 140 8.27 5.22 15.07
CA SER A 140 9.35 4.25 14.87
C SER A 140 9.31 3.63 13.46
N LEU A 141 8.13 3.25 12.98
CA LEU A 141 7.95 2.64 11.67
C LEU A 141 8.27 3.61 10.52
N VAL A 142 7.83 4.87 10.62
CA VAL A 142 8.17 5.92 9.65
C VAL A 142 9.68 6.18 9.62
N LYS A 143 10.32 6.23 10.79
CA LYS A 143 11.77 6.41 10.89
C LYS A 143 12.52 5.25 10.23
N LYS A 144 12.11 4.01 10.50
CA LYS A 144 12.70 2.81 9.94
C LYS A 144 12.55 2.74 8.42
N LEU A 145 11.35 3.04 7.91
CA LEU A 145 11.08 3.15 6.48
C LEU A 145 11.99 4.18 5.79
N ARG A 146 12.24 5.32 6.43
CA ARG A 146 13.16 6.34 5.91
C ARG A 146 14.61 5.85 5.87
N ASP A 147 15.06 5.16 6.91
CA ASP A 147 16.43 4.61 6.99
C ASP A 147 16.66 3.50 5.96
N GLU A 148 15.71 2.57 5.84
CA GLU A 148 15.76 1.49 4.85
C GLU A 148 15.69 2.04 3.42
N ALA A 149 14.87 3.07 3.16
CA ALA A 149 14.87 3.76 1.87
C ALA A 149 16.21 4.44 1.57
N ALA A 150 16.86 5.04 2.57
CA ALA A 150 18.19 5.66 2.41
C ALA A 150 19.29 4.62 2.15
N LYS A 151 19.23 3.45 2.80
CA LYS A 151 20.11 2.31 2.53
C LYS A 151 19.91 1.73 1.14
N ALA A 152 18.66 1.49 0.74
CA ALA A 152 18.33 0.96 -0.59
C ALA A 152 18.82 1.89 -1.71
N ALA A 153 18.70 3.22 -1.52
CA ALA A 153 19.22 4.21 -2.46
C ALA A 153 20.76 4.18 -2.55
N SER A 154 21.43 3.89 -1.43
CA SER A 154 22.89 3.79 -1.35
C SER A 154 23.42 2.48 -1.96
N GLN A 155 22.70 1.36 -1.81
CA GLN A 155 23.07 0.06 -2.39
C GLN A 155 22.80 -0.06 -3.90
N SER A 156 21.91 0.76 -4.45
CA SER A 156 21.62 0.77 -5.90
C SER A 156 22.68 1.53 -6.73
N SER A 157 23.69 2.11 -6.08
CA SER A 157 24.73 2.95 -6.69
C SER A 157 26.13 2.29 -6.69
N SER A 158 26.23 0.96 -6.62
CA SER A 158 27.50 0.22 -6.66
C SER A 158 27.53 -0.85 -7.74
#